data_AF-B6ITV0-F1
#
_entry.id   AF-B6ITV0-F1
#
_cell.length_a   1.000
_cell.length_b   1.000
_cell.length_c   1.000
_cell.angle_alpha   90.00
_cell.angle_beta   90.00
_cell.angle_gamma   90.00
#
_symmetry.space_group_name_H-M   'P 1'
#
loop_
_entity.id
_entity.type
_entity.pdbx_description
1 polymer ?
#
loop_
_entity_poly.entity_id
_entity_poly.type
_entity_poly.pdbx_seq_one_letter_code
_entity_poly.pdbx_strand_id
1 'polypeptide(L)' 'MPENTSLSGLTETEAKEFHNLFVTGFIIFTVVAIIAHFLVWSWRPWIPGPQGYAELVDGVKLALGTVTNFIA' A
#
# COMPACT_ATOMS: atom_id res chain seq x y z
N MET A 1 16.64 -5.88 -44.53
CA MET A 1 17.31 -5.33 -43.34
C MET A 1 17.10 -6.34 -42.22
N PRO A 2 18.14 -6.81 -41.49
CA PRO A 2 17.90 -7.64 -40.33
C PRO A 2 17.06 -6.80 -39.36
N GLU A 3 15.84 -7.26 -39.13
CA GLU A 3 14.94 -6.73 -38.12
C GLU A 3 15.69 -6.79 -36.78
N ASN A 4 15.84 -5.63 -36.13
CA ASN A 4 16.49 -5.51 -34.83
C ASN A 4 15.63 -6.18 -33.74
N THR A 5 15.55 -7.50 -33.81
CA THR A 5 14.81 -8.36 -32.89
C THR A 5 15.53 -8.38 -31.56
N SER A 6 14.81 -8.02 -30.51
CA SER A 6 15.33 -8.07 -29.13
C SER A 6 15.51 -9.52 -28.67
N LEU A 7 16.24 -9.74 -27.57
CA LEU A 7 16.38 -11.06 -26.93
C LEU A 7 15.03 -11.67 -26.51
N SER A 8 14.00 -10.82 -26.32
CA SER A 8 12.60 -11.21 -26.07
C SER A 8 11.82 -11.56 -27.34
N GLY A 9 12.43 -11.49 -28.53
CA GLY A 9 11.79 -11.78 -29.82
C GLY A 9 10.79 -10.73 -30.28
N LEU A 10 10.78 -9.55 -29.65
CA LEU A 10 9.89 -8.44 -30.01
C LEU A 10 10.63 -7.43 -30.88
N THR A 11 9.92 -6.90 -31.87
CA THR A 11 10.30 -5.67 -32.56
C THR A 11 10.19 -4.47 -31.62
N GLU A 12 10.90 -3.38 -31.94
CA GLU A 12 10.80 -2.13 -31.18
C GLU A 12 9.37 -1.57 -31.15
N THR A 13 8.62 -1.77 -32.25
CA THR A 13 7.23 -1.32 -32.38
C THR A 13 6.31 -2.10 -31.44
N GLU A 14 6.39 -3.44 -31.44
CA GLU A 14 5.57 -4.29 -30.56
C GLU A 14 5.86 -4.03 -29.08
N ALA A 15 7.14 -3.83 -28.74
CA ALA A 15 7.54 -3.49 -27.37
C ALA A 15 6.92 -2.16 -26.91
N LYS A 16 6.87 -1.14 -27.79
CA LYS A 16 6.25 0.16 -27.50
C LYS A 16 4.74 0.07 -27.33
N GLU A 17 4.05 -0.70 -28.17
CA GLU A 17 2.61 -0.91 -28.06
C GLU A 17 2.23 -1.61 -26.75
N PHE A 18 2.93 -2.70 -26.42
CA PHE A 18 2.72 -3.40 -25.15
C PHE A 18 3.01 -2.49 -23.96
N HIS A 19 4.14 -1.78 -23.98
CA HIS A 19 4.52 -0.87 -22.90
C HIS A 19 3.46 0.20 -22.66
N ASN A 20 2.89 0.76 -23.71
CA ASN A 20 1.89 1.83 -23.60
C ASN A 20 0.59 1.32 -22.93
N LEU A 21 0.12 0.13 -23.34
CA LEU A 21 -1.03 -0.51 -22.72
C LEU A 21 -0.76 -0.89 -21.26
N PHE A 22 0.42 -1.45 -20.99
CA PHE A 22 0.84 -1.85 -19.64
C PHE A 22 0.93 -0.66 -18.70
N VAL A 23 1.60 0.43 -19.11
CA VAL A 23 1.76 1.63 -18.29
C VAL A 23 0.41 2.28 -17.99
N THR A 24 -0.49 2.33 -18.97
CA THR A 24 -1.85 2.85 -18.76
C THR A 24 -2.59 2.06 -17.67
N GLY A 25 -2.60 0.72 -17.74
CA GLY A 25 -3.22 -0.12 -16.73
C GLY A 25 -2.52 -0.06 -15.37
N PHE A 26 -1.20 -0.03 -15.36
CA PHE A 26 -0.38 0.08 -14.16
C PHE A 26 -0.68 1.39 -13.41
N ILE A 27 -0.76 2.53 -14.11
CA ILE A 27 -1.09 3.82 -13.48
C ILE A 27 -2.46 3.77 -12.81
N ILE A 28 -3.48 3.26 -13.50
CA ILE A 28 -4.84 3.14 -12.93
C ILE A 28 -4.81 2.27 -11.67
N PHE A 29 -4.16 1.11 -11.74
CA PHE A 29 -4.01 0.21 -10.60
C PHE A 29 -3.28 0.89 -9.43
N THR A 30 -2.17 1.58 -9.70
CA THR A 30 -1.39 2.28 -8.66
C THR A 30 -2.20 3.37 -7.98
N VAL A 31 -2.99 4.15 -8.72
CA VAL A 31 -3.86 5.18 -8.12
C VAL A 31 -4.87 4.54 -7.17
N VAL A 32 -5.53 3.46 -7.59
CA VAL A 32 -6.47 2.72 -6.74
C VAL A 32 -5.76 2.16 -5.50
N ALA A 33 -4.58 1.57 -5.68
CA ALA A 33 -3.78 1.03 -4.58
C ALA A 33 -3.40 2.11 -3.56
N ILE A 34 -2.98 3.29 -4.02
CA ILE A 34 -2.67 4.43 -3.14
C ILE A 34 -3.88 4.77 -2.26
N ILE A 35 -5.06 4.94 -2.86
CA ILE A 35 -6.30 5.25 -2.12
C ILE A 35 -6.62 4.16 -1.09
N ALA A 36 -6.53 2.88 -1.48
CA ALA A 36 -6.79 1.76 -0.58
C ALA A 36 -5.82 1.75 0.62
N HIS A 37 -4.53 2.00 0.40
CA HIS A 37 -3.53 2.04 1.47
C HIS A 37 -3.75 3.25 2.40
N PHE A 38 -4.15 4.41 1.88
CA PHE A 38 -4.52 5.56 2.73
C PHE A 38 -5.74 5.25 3.63
N LEU A 39 -6.75 4.56 3.10
CA LEU A 39 -7.91 4.15 3.89
C LEU A 39 -7.52 3.15 4.98
N VAL A 40 -6.74 2.12 4.64
CA VAL A 40 -6.27 1.13 5.63
C VAL A 40 -5.37 1.78 6.67
N TRP A 41 -4.52 2.73 6.27
CA TRP A 41 -3.69 3.49 7.21
C TRP A 41 -4.54 4.27 8.21
N SER A 42 -5.63 4.88 7.74
CA SER A 42 -6.55 5.62 8.60
C SER A 42 -7.27 4.72 9.60
N TRP A 43 -7.54 3.46 9.24
CA TRP A 43 -8.14 2.47 10.14
C TRP A 43 -7.12 1.85 11.11
N ARG A 44 -5.95 1.46 10.61
CA ARG A 44 -4.89 0.81 11.40
C ARG A 44 -3.53 1.34 10.95
N PRO A 45 -3.04 2.45 11.54
CA PRO A 45 -1.74 2.99 11.18
C PRO A 45 -0.65 1.97 11.55
N TRP A 46 0.23 1.67 10.60
CA TRP A 46 1.26 0.64 10.76
C TRP A 46 2.64 1.21 11.08
N ILE A 47 2.90 2.50 10.83
CA ILE A 47 4.10 3.18 11.32
C ILE A 47 3.73 3.93 12.60
N PRO A 48 4.16 3.44 13.78
CA PRO A 48 3.98 4.19 15.01
C PRO A 48 4.89 5.42 15.08
N GLY A 49 4.49 6.42 15.87
CA GLY A 49 5.32 7.58 16.19
C GLY A 49 6.55 7.23 17.05
N PRO A 50 7.31 8.24 17.53
CA PRO A 50 8.53 8.03 18.33
C PRO A 50 8.34 7.19 19.61
N GLN A 51 7.09 7.08 20.08
CA GLN A 51 6.69 6.32 21.26
C GLN A 51 6.18 4.91 20.92
N GLY A 52 6.27 4.47 19.66
CA GLY A 52 5.86 3.13 19.26
C GLY A 52 4.34 2.95 19.25
N TYR A 53 3.87 1.71 19.44
CA TYR A 53 2.45 1.39 19.61
C TYR A 53 1.90 1.77 20.99
N ALA A 54 2.52 2.74 21.69
CA ALA A 54 2.14 3.16 23.04
C ALA A 54 0.65 3.57 23.14
N GLU A 55 0.08 4.16 22.09
CA GLU A 55 -1.34 4.53 22.07
C GLU A 55 -2.28 3.32 22.23
N LEU A 56 -1.91 2.14 21.69
CA LEU A 56 -2.68 0.91 21.87
C LEU A 56 -2.59 0.40 23.32
N VAL A 57 -1.45 0.57 23.98
CA VAL A 57 -1.22 0.17 25.37
C VAL A 57 -1.94 1.11 26.33
N ASP A 58 -1.96 2.41 26.03
CA ASP A 58 -2.61 3.43 26.86
C ASP A 58 -4.14 3.31 26.81
N GLY A 59 -4.72 2.99 25.63
CA GLY A 59 -6.14 2.66 25.52
C GLY A 59 -6.54 1.43 26.37
N VAL A 60 -5.70 0.39 26.41
CA VAL A 60 -5.93 -0.81 27.24
C VAL A 60 -5.81 -0.49 28.72
N LYS A 61 -4.83 0.31 29.13
CA LYS A 61 -4.68 0.74 30.54
C LYS A 61 -5.85 1.59 31.02
N LEU A 62 -6.36 2.49 30.18
CA LEU A 62 -7.55 3.30 30.48
C LEU A 62 -8.79 2.41 30.66
N ALA A 63 -8.99 1.44 29.76
CA ALA A 63 -10.09 0.49 29.84
C ALA A 63 -9.99 -0.38 31.11
N LEU A 64 -8.79 -0.87 31.43
CA LEU A 64 -8.53 -1.65 32.65
C LEU A 64 -8.81 -0.82 33.91
N GLY A 65 -8.32 0.42 33.97
CA GLY A 65 -8.56 1.33 35.10
C GLY A 65 -10.04 1.67 35.31
N THR A 66 -10.78 1.82 34.21
CA THR A 66 -12.23 2.05 34.24
C THR A 66 -12.95 0.80 34.77
N VAL A 67 -12.60 -0.38 34.27
CA VAL A 67 -13.20 -1.65 34.69
C VAL A 67 -12.90 -1.96 36.15
N THR A 68 -11.68 -1.72 36.64
CA THR A 68 -11.33 -1.96 38.05
C THR A 68 -12.15 -1.09 39.01
N ASN A 69 -12.52 0.13 38.62
CA ASN A 69 -13.37 1.00 39.45
C ASN A 69 -14.82 0.49 39.58
N PHE A 70 -15.25 -0.43 38.72
CA PHE A 70 -16.58 -1.06 38.82
C PHE A 70 -16.57 -2.40 39.57
N ILE A 71 -15.39 -2.95 39.89
CA ILE A 71 -15.24 -4.28 40.52
C ILE A 71 -14.63 -4.18 41.94
N ALA A 72 -13.98 -3.06 42.28
CA ALA A 72 -13.59 -2.71 43.65
C ALA A 72 -14.76 -2.07 44.42
#